data_AF-A0A966VNY1-F1
#
_entry.id   AF-A0A966VNY1-F1
#
_cell.length_a   1.000
_cell.length_b   1.000
_cell.length_c   1.000
_cell.angle_alpha   90.00
_cell.angle_beta   90.00
_cell.angle_gamma   90.00
#
_symmetry.space_group_name_H-M   'P 1'
#
loop_
_entity.id
_entity.type
_entity.pdbx_description
1 polymer ?
#
loop_
_entity_poly.entity_id
_entity_poly.type
_entity_poly.pdbx_seq_one_letter_code
_entity_poly.pdbx_strand_id
1 'polypeptide(L)'
;NGMVASFSTMFIEAAPKDGPVAVVSQSGAMSVVPYGLLRQRGIGVRYSIATGNDADVTVCEMAAAIARDSELKVMLLYLEGIPDPWHLAEAAAVAREQGIYMIALKAGRTPEGQRAASSHTGALANEDRVVDAFLEAQGIWRANDMVELVAAVEVYLRGWRPKGKQLVAISNSGAACVQAADAASQRGMGMASLASHTLEELGGILPKFATITNPIDITAALLSNPNLFGDILPVIARDPAADGFVIGLPVAGEGYDIASMAADSAQLCKSTAKPLAIAAPQASVAAYFRAQDLPVFDTELQAVNALSQLMAHQSLIDQRNTQMPAGQARQHALAWQAKAKRPGASTADTHLPAPCCLNE
;
A
#
# COMPACT_ATOMS: atom_id res chain seq x y z
N ASN A 1 -9.76 21.06 -6.72
CA ASN A 1 -10.20 20.31 -7.92
C ASN A 1 -9.04 19.49 -8.43
N GLY A 2 -9.28 18.25 -8.88
CA GLY A 2 -8.28 17.42 -9.54
C GLY A 2 -7.91 17.89 -10.95
N MET A 3 -6.95 17.22 -11.59
CA MET A 3 -6.43 17.55 -12.91
C MET A 3 -5.99 16.30 -13.70
N VAL A 4 -6.37 16.25 -14.97
CA VAL A 4 -5.78 15.33 -15.96
C VAL A 4 -4.86 16.15 -16.87
N ALA A 5 -3.56 15.92 -16.78
CA ALA A 5 -2.53 16.52 -17.62
C ALA A 5 -1.86 15.41 -18.44
N SER A 6 -2.58 14.92 -19.45
CA SER A 6 -2.16 13.82 -20.32
C SER A 6 -2.80 13.97 -21.69
N PHE A 7 -2.09 13.53 -22.75
CA PHE A 7 -2.57 13.55 -24.13
C PHE A 7 -3.23 12.23 -24.56
N SER A 8 -3.46 11.30 -23.63
CA SER A 8 -4.05 9.99 -23.95
C SER A 8 -5.49 10.11 -24.43
N THR A 9 -5.82 9.41 -25.52
CA THR A 9 -7.19 9.28 -26.02
C THR A 9 -8.13 8.57 -25.05
N MET A 10 -7.62 7.81 -24.08
CA MET A 10 -8.44 7.17 -23.04
C MET A 10 -9.35 8.18 -22.33
N PHE A 11 -8.90 9.42 -22.12
CA PHE A 11 -9.69 10.45 -21.44
C PHE A 11 -10.78 11.08 -22.33
N ILE A 12 -10.79 10.78 -23.63
CA ILE A 12 -11.88 11.11 -24.56
C ILE A 12 -12.99 10.06 -24.43
N GLU A 13 -12.62 8.79 -24.27
CA GLU A 13 -13.55 7.65 -24.26
C GLU A 13 -14.10 7.35 -22.85
N ALA A 14 -13.30 7.62 -21.82
CA ALA A 14 -13.65 7.37 -20.43
C ALA A 14 -13.63 8.69 -19.63
N ALA A 15 -14.81 9.11 -19.16
CA ALA A 15 -14.93 10.29 -18.33
C ALA A 15 -14.04 10.18 -17.06
N PRO A 16 -13.24 11.21 -16.74
CA PRO A 16 -12.52 11.27 -15.48
C PRO A 16 -13.48 11.16 -14.29
N LYS A 17 -13.08 10.44 -13.23
CA LYS A 17 -13.71 10.61 -11.91
C LYS A 17 -12.65 10.87 -10.86
N ASP A 18 -12.89 11.94 -10.12
CA ASP A 18 -12.07 12.42 -9.02
C ASP A 18 -12.03 11.37 -7.89
N GLY A 19 -10.96 11.38 -7.11
CA GLY A 19 -10.76 10.46 -5.99
C GLY A 19 -9.38 10.58 -5.36
N PRO A 20 -9.12 9.95 -4.21
CA PRO A 20 -7.98 10.26 -3.34
C PRO A 20 -6.60 9.83 -3.85
N VAL A 21 -6.48 9.43 -5.12
CA VAL A 21 -5.26 8.89 -5.72
C VAL A 21 -4.68 9.87 -6.74
N ALA A 22 -3.36 10.03 -6.73
CA ALA A 22 -2.59 10.67 -7.78
C ALA A 22 -1.75 9.64 -8.55
N VAL A 23 -1.63 9.83 -9.85
CA VAL A 23 -0.70 9.14 -10.75
C VAL A 23 0.16 10.20 -11.42
N VAL A 24 1.48 10.15 -11.21
CA VAL A 24 2.45 11.05 -11.84
C VAL A 24 3.52 10.19 -12.53
N SER A 25 3.75 10.42 -13.82
CA SER A 25 4.56 9.51 -14.64
C SER A 25 5.40 10.27 -15.67
N GLN A 26 6.65 9.83 -15.85
CA GLN A 26 7.48 10.30 -16.97
C GLN A 26 6.98 9.74 -18.31
N SER A 27 6.34 8.57 -18.32
CA SER A 27 5.78 7.99 -19.54
C SER A 27 4.28 8.24 -19.66
N GLY A 28 3.84 8.74 -20.82
CA GLY A 28 2.43 8.96 -21.13
C GLY A 28 1.60 7.67 -21.03
N ALA A 29 2.06 6.59 -21.68
CA ALA A 29 1.38 5.30 -21.62
C ALA A 29 1.38 4.73 -20.19
N MET A 30 2.48 4.90 -19.45
CA MET A 30 2.59 4.40 -18.08
C MET A 30 1.81 5.23 -17.06
N SER A 31 1.31 6.43 -17.42
CA SER A 31 0.30 7.15 -16.62
C SER A 31 -1.11 6.55 -16.76
N VAL A 32 -1.39 5.95 -17.92
CA VAL A 32 -2.71 5.44 -18.33
C VAL A 32 -2.95 4.05 -17.75
N VAL A 33 -1.93 3.19 -17.71
CA VAL A 33 -2.04 1.82 -17.17
C VAL A 33 -2.56 1.80 -15.72
N PRO A 34 -1.89 2.44 -14.73
CA PRO A 34 -2.38 2.43 -13.35
C PRO A 34 -3.73 3.15 -13.23
N TYR A 35 -3.99 4.20 -14.02
CA TYR A 35 -5.30 4.84 -14.07
C TYR A 35 -6.38 3.81 -14.46
N GLY A 36 -6.23 3.12 -15.58
CA GLY A 36 -7.19 2.12 -16.06
C GLY A 36 -7.44 1.00 -15.05
N LEU A 37 -6.38 0.46 -14.43
CA LEU A 37 -6.49 -0.58 -13.40
C LEU A 37 -7.26 -0.10 -12.17
N LEU A 38 -7.02 1.13 -11.72
CA LEU A 38 -7.79 1.73 -10.60
C LEU A 38 -9.25 1.96 -10.98
N ARG A 39 -9.51 2.41 -12.21
CA ARG A 39 -10.87 2.65 -12.71
C ARG A 39 -11.70 1.38 -12.79
N GLN A 40 -11.11 0.26 -13.19
CA GLN A 40 -11.78 -1.05 -13.20
C GLN A 40 -12.25 -1.48 -11.79
N ARG A 41 -11.55 -1.01 -10.75
CA ARG A 41 -11.89 -1.24 -9.34
C ARG A 41 -12.80 -0.15 -8.75
N GLY A 42 -13.25 0.79 -9.58
CA GLY A 42 -14.13 1.89 -9.17
C GLY A 42 -13.41 3.04 -8.44
N ILE A 43 -12.09 2.99 -8.33
CA ILE A 43 -11.27 3.98 -7.60
C ILE A 43 -11.08 5.22 -8.48
N GLY A 44 -11.43 6.38 -7.92
CA GLY A 44 -11.21 7.67 -8.57
C GLY A 44 -9.77 8.14 -8.50
N VAL A 45 -9.34 8.90 -9.51
CA VAL A 45 -7.98 9.44 -9.61
C VAL A 45 -8.10 10.95 -9.77
N ARG A 46 -7.64 11.68 -8.76
CA ARG A 46 -7.67 13.15 -8.73
C ARG A 46 -6.63 13.78 -9.63
N TYR A 47 -5.43 13.22 -9.66
CA TYR A 47 -4.36 13.70 -10.54
C TYR A 47 -3.91 12.57 -11.45
N SER A 48 -3.97 12.77 -12.76
CA SER A 48 -3.33 11.90 -13.74
C SER A 48 -2.44 12.74 -14.62
N ILE A 49 -1.14 12.71 -14.35
CA ILE A 49 -0.15 13.63 -14.91
C ILE A 49 0.93 12.81 -15.63
N ALA A 50 1.16 13.14 -16.89
CA ALA A 50 2.27 12.64 -17.68
C ALA A 50 3.18 13.80 -18.08
N THR A 51 4.39 13.85 -17.55
CA THR A 51 5.36 14.94 -17.82
C THR A 51 6.18 14.70 -19.08
N GLY A 52 6.28 13.44 -19.54
CA GLY A 52 7.04 13.09 -20.74
C GLY A 52 8.54 13.26 -20.49
N ASN A 53 9.15 14.11 -21.30
CA ASN A 53 10.60 14.30 -21.33
C ASN A 53 11.17 15.04 -20.11
N ASP A 54 10.32 15.54 -19.19
CA ASP A 54 10.76 16.34 -18.04
C ASP A 54 11.62 17.56 -18.46
N ALA A 55 11.27 18.20 -19.58
CA ALA A 55 12.10 19.25 -20.19
C ALA A 55 12.06 20.60 -19.44
N ASP A 56 10.99 20.86 -18.69
CA ASP A 56 10.80 22.08 -17.88
C ASP A 56 10.25 21.67 -16.50
N VAL A 57 8.98 21.25 -16.45
CA VAL A 57 8.36 20.72 -15.23
C VAL A 57 8.54 19.21 -15.15
N THR A 58 9.14 18.75 -14.04
CA THR A 58 9.47 17.34 -13.82
C THR A 58 8.41 16.57 -13.02
N VAL A 59 8.46 15.23 -13.06
CA VAL A 59 7.64 14.39 -12.15
C VAL A 59 7.86 14.73 -10.68
N CYS A 60 9.09 15.05 -10.31
CA CYS A 60 9.47 15.34 -8.93
C CYS A 60 8.84 16.65 -8.45
N GLU A 61 8.86 17.70 -9.29
CA GLU A 61 8.20 18.98 -8.98
C GLU A 61 6.68 18.85 -8.93
N MET A 62 6.07 18.10 -9.86
CA MET A 62 4.63 17.84 -9.82
C MET A 62 4.23 17.08 -8.56
N ALA A 63 4.99 16.06 -8.17
CA ALA A 63 4.78 15.34 -6.92
C ALA A 63 4.84 16.29 -5.71
N ALA A 64 5.85 17.17 -5.65
CA ALA A 64 5.99 18.15 -4.56
C ALA A 64 4.85 19.17 -4.52
N ALA A 65 4.38 19.61 -5.69
CA ALA A 65 3.28 20.56 -5.81
C ALA A 65 1.97 19.98 -5.30
N ILE A 66 1.61 18.76 -5.73
CA ILE A 66 0.34 18.14 -5.38
C ILE A 66 0.34 17.46 -4.01
N ALA A 67 1.49 17.14 -3.43
CA ALA A 67 1.59 16.54 -2.09
C ALA A 67 0.95 17.40 -0.98
N ARG A 68 0.69 18.70 -1.25
CA ARG A 68 0.01 19.63 -0.34
C ARG A 68 -1.52 19.52 -0.37
N ASP A 69 -2.09 18.73 -1.27
CA ASP A 69 -3.54 18.54 -1.37
C ASP A 69 -4.05 17.57 -0.29
N SER A 70 -4.85 18.08 0.64
CA SER A 70 -5.39 17.32 1.78
C SER A 70 -6.33 16.18 1.38
N GLU A 71 -6.89 16.22 0.17
CA GLU A 71 -7.77 15.18 -0.36
C GLU A 71 -6.99 13.97 -0.89
N LEU A 72 -5.68 14.08 -1.09
CA LEU A 72 -4.85 12.95 -1.48
C LEU A 72 -4.59 12.02 -0.30
N LYS A 73 -4.50 10.73 -0.62
CA LYS A 73 -4.17 9.64 0.31
C LYS A 73 -3.09 8.72 -0.26
N VAL A 74 -3.02 8.57 -1.58
CA VAL A 74 -2.01 7.75 -2.26
C VAL A 74 -1.47 8.48 -3.48
N MET A 75 -0.16 8.44 -3.66
CA MET A 75 0.54 8.95 -4.83
C MET A 75 1.35 7.83 -5.49
N LEU A 76 0.99 7.52 -6.72
CA LEU A 76 1.66 6.53 -7.56
C LEU A 76 2.61 7.24 -8.53
N LEU A 77 3.86 6.81 -8.52
CA LEU A 77 4.93 7.38 -9.34
C LEU A 77 5.44 6.35 -10.34
N TYR A 78 5.62 6.75 -11.60
CA TYR A 78 6.39 5.99 -12.57
C TYR A 78 7.63 6.79 -12.98
N LEU A 79 8.80 6.22 -12.69
CA LEU A 79 10.10 6.89 -12.80
C LEU A 79 10.99 6.13 -13.78
N GLU A 80 11.37 6.76 -14.87
CA GLU A 80 12.44 6.32 -15.79
C GLU A 80 13.81 6.80 -15.29
N GLY A 81 13.87 7.96 -14.65
CA GLY A 81 15.04 8.51 -13.97
C GLY A 81 14.64 9.41 -12.81
N ILE A 82 15.61 9.83 -12.02
CA ILE A 82 15.41 10.80 -10.92
C ILE A 82 16.47 11.91 -11.05
N PRO A 83 16.34 12.81 -12.05
CA PRO A 83 17.31 13.87 -12.26
C PRO A 83 17.26 14.91 -11.12
N ASP A 84 16.09 15.11 -10.51
CA ASP A 84 15.88 16.02 -9.38
C ASP A 84 15.41 15.28 -8.12
N PRO A 85 16.33 14.61 -7.39
CA PRO A 85 15.99 13.90 -6.17
C PRO A 85 15.53 14.84 -5.04
N TRP A 86 15.76 16.15 -5.14
CA TRP A 86 15.44 17.09 -4.07
C TRP A 86 13.95 17.36 -3.97
N HIS A 87 13.30 17.63 -5.10
CA HIS A 87 11.85 17.79 -5.11
C HIS A 87 11.13 16.48 -4.77
N LEU A 88 11.69 15.32 -5.14
CA LEU A 88 11.12 14.04 -4.72
C LEU A 88 11.23 13.81 -3.21
N ALA A 89 12.34 14.22 -2.59
CA ALA A 89 12.50 14.18 -1.14
C ALA A 89 11.58 15.19 -0.42
N GLU A 90 11.39 16.39 -0.99
CA GLU A 90 10.40 17.36 -0.49
C GLU A 90 8.98 16.79 -0.55
N ALA A 91 8.59 16.23 -1.70
CA ALA A 91 7.31 15.58 -1.90
C ALA A 91 7.08 14.49 -0.84
N ALA A 92 8.08 13.64 -0.59
CA ALA A 92 8.02 12.60 0.44
C ALA A 92 7.87 13.17 1.85
N ALA A 93 8.58 14.24 2.17
CA ALA A 93 8.43 14.89 3.48
C ALA A 93 7.02 15.45 3.68
N VAL A 94 6.51 16.20 2.71
CA VAL A 94 5.15 16.76 2.75
C VAL A 94 4.10 15.66 2.77
N ALA A 95 4.26 14.62 1.94
CA ALA A 95 3.36 13.48 1.89
C ALA A 95 3.26 12.79 3.26
N ARG A 96 4.40 12.54 3.93
CA ARG A 96 4.40 11.97 5.29
C ARG A 96 3.68 12.87 6.30
N GLU A 97 3.90 14.20 6.26
CA GLU A 97 3.19 15.15 7.11
C GLU A 97 1.68 15.13 6.89
N GLN A 98 1.23 14.95 5.65
CA GLN A 98 -0.19 14.86 5.26
C GLN A 98 -0.79 13.44 5.40
N GLY A 99 0.03 12.43 5.73
CA GLY A 99 -0.39 11.04 5.79
C GLY A 99 -0.69 10.40 4.42
N ILE A 100 -0.06 10.90 3.36
CA ILE A 100 -0.12 10.38 1.99
C ILE A 100 0.96 9.30 1.82
N TYR A 101 0.56 8.13 1.30
CA TYR A 101 1.51 7.08 0.92
C TYR A 101 2.05 7.30 -0.50
N MET A 102 3.36 7.25 -0.66
CA MET A 102 4.02 7.33 -1.97
C MET A 102 4.53 5.96 -2.40
N ILE A 103 4.16 5.54 -3.60
CA ILE A 103 4.51 4.24 -4.17
C ILE A 103 5.12 4.50 -5.55
N ALA A 104 6.35 4.04 -5.78
CA ALA A 104 7.09 4.29 -7.01
C ALA A 104 7.41 2.99 -7.75
N LEU A 105 7.17 2.98 -9.05
CA LEU A 105 7.71 2.01 -9.98
C LEU A 105 8.88 2.64 -10.74
N LYS A 106 10.10 2.17 -10.46
CA LYS A 106 11.30 2.58 -11.18
C LYS A 106 11.52 1.66 -12.38
N ALA A 107 11.49 2.20 -13.60
CA ALA A 107 11.86 1.48 -14.82
C ALA A 107 13.38 1.30 -14.93
N GLY A 108 13.83 0.35 -15.75
CA GLY A 108 15.26 0.10 -15.99
C GLY A 108 16.00 -0.36 -14.74
N ARG A 109 15.48 -1.38 -14.04
CA ARG A 109 16.09 -1.92 -12.81
C ARG A 109 17.22 -2.91 -13.07
N THR A 110 17.16 -3.58 -14.23
CA THR A 110 18.15 -4.57 -14.65
C THR A 110 19.11 -3.96 -15.68
N PRO A 111 20.30 -4.54 -15.89
CA PRO A 111 21.22 -4.07 -16.94
C PRO A 111 20.57 -4.01 -18.33
N GLU A 112 19.72 -4.98 -18.67
CA GLU A 112 18.94 -5.00 -19.92
C GLU A 112 17.93 -3.86 -19.96
N GLY A 113 17.19 -3.65 -18.87
CA GLY A 113 16.21 -2.57 -18.79
C GLY A 113 16.85 -1.19 -18.81
N GLN A 114 18.01 -1.01 -18.17
CA GLN A 114 18.77 0.24 -18.20
C GLN A 114 19.25 0.57 -19.62
N ARG A 115 19.76 -0.43 -20.36
CA ARG A 115 20.14 -0.26 -21.77
C ARG A 115 18.95 0.11 -22.66
N ALA A 116 17.78 -0.49 -22.42
CA ALA A 116 16.57 -0.14 -23.15
C ALA A 116 16.06 1.27 -22.80
N ALA A 117 16.13 1.66 -21.54
CA ALA A 117 15.70 2.99 -21.10
C ALA A 117 16.63 4.09 -21.60
N SER A 118 17.95 3.87 -21.60
CA SER A 118 18.93 4.85 -22.06
C SER A 118 18.85 5.10 -23.57
N SER A 119 18.54 4.08 -24.37
CA SER A 119 18.32 4.25 -25.81
C SER A 119 16.99 4.96 -26.13
N HIS A 120 15.98 4.80 -25.28
CA HIS A 120 14.66 5.41 -25.45
C HIS A 120 14.64 6.89 -25.04
N THR A 121 15.33 7.25 -23.95
CA THR A 121 15.24 8.59 -23.34
C THR A 121 16.48 9.44 -23.56
N GLY A 122 17.62 8.82 -23.90
CA GLY A 122 18.92 9.50 -23.93
C GLY A 122 19.43 9.93 -22.55
N ALA A 123 18.72 9.61 -21.45
CA ALA A 123 19.10 9.99 -20.10
C ALA A 123 20.19 9.05 -19.54
N LEU A 124 21.07 9.61 -18.70
CA LEU A 124 22.06 8.81 -17.96
C LEU A 124 21.33 7.89 -16.98
N ALA A 125 21.60 6.59 -17.05
CA ALA A 125 20.99 5.62 -16.15
C ALA A 125 21.44 5.85 -14.71
N ASN A 126 20.48 6.02 -13.79
CA ASN A 126 20.77 5.98 -12.36
C ASN A 126 21.16 4.56 -11.95
N GLU A 127 22.16 4.42 -11.07
CA GLU A 127 22.53 3.13 -10.49
C GLU A 127 21.40 2.60 -9.59
N ASP A 128 20.92 1.38 -9.85
CA ASP A 128 19.67 0.89 -9.25
C ASP A 128 19.74 0.82 -7.71
N ARG A 129 20.87 0.39 -7.16
CA ARG A 129 21.08 0.35 -5.70
C ARG A 129 21.01 1.72 -5.04
N VAL A 130 21.40 2.78 -5.76
CA VAL A 130 21.35 4.17 -5.24
C VAL A 130 19.91 4.65 -5.24
N VAL A 131 19.14 4.31 -6.27
CA VAL A 131 17.70 4.60 -6.31
C VAL A 131 16.97 3.85 -5.19
N ASP A 132 17.29 2.57 -4.97
CA ASP A 132 16.70 1.76 -3.92
C ASP A 132 16.91 2.38 -2.54
N ALA A 133 18.17 2.67 -2.20
CA ALA A 133 18.53 3.32 -0.94
C ALA A 133 17.91 4.71 -0.79
N PHE A 134 17.79 5.47 -1.89
CA PHE A 134 17.13 6.78 -1.86
C PHE A 134 15.63 6.65 -1.55
N LEU A 135 14.89 5.78 -2.23
CA LEU A 135 13.46 5.59 -2.01
C LEU A 135 13.19 5.08 -0.59
N GLU A 136 13.98 4.12 -0.11
CA GLU A 136 13.95 3.62 1.25
C GLU A 136 14.18 4.75 2.27
N ALA A 137 15.23 5.56 2.08
CA ALA A 137 15.54 6.70 2.93
C ALA A 137 14.48 7.82 2.88
N GLN A 138 13.62 7.85 1.87
CA GLN A 138 12.48 8.78 1.82
C GLN A 138 11.18 8.16 2.31
N GLY A 139 11.16 6.87 2.67
CA GLY A 139 9.94 6.17 3.03
C GLY A 139 8.95 6.06 1.86
N ILE A 140 9.47 5.93 0.63
CA ILE A 140 8.68 5.69 -0.57
C ILE A 140 8.71 4.19 -0.86
N TRP A 141 7.55 3.54 -0.98
CA TRP A 141 7.49 2.13 -1.34
C TRP A 141 7.92 1.92 -2.79
N ARG A 142 8.79 0.94 -3.04
CA ARG A 142 9.22 0.57 -4.38
C ARG A 142 8.45 -0.65 -4.90
N ALA A 143 7.61 -0.46 -5.91
CA ALA A 143 6.89 -1.54 -6.59
C ALA A 143 7.76 -2.23 -7.65
N ASN A 144 7.51 -3.52 -7.91
CA ASN A 144 8.25 -4.28 -8.93
C ASN A 144 7.65 -4.17 -10.33
N ASP A 145 6.35 -3.98 -10.43
CA ASP A 145 5.64 -3.83 -11.70
C ASP A 145 4.38 -2.97 -11.53
N MET A 146 3.64 -2.79 -12.63
CA MET A 146 2.40 -2.01 -12.64
C MET A 146 1.27 -2.62 -11.81
N VAL A 147 1.24 -3.95 -11.67
CA VAL A 147 0.23 -4.63 -10.86
C VAL A 147 0.50 -4.35 -9.39
N GLU A 148 1.75 -4.50 -8.93
CA GLU A 148 2.17 -4.15 -7.57
C GLU A 148 2.05 -2.65 -7.26
N LEU A 149 2.22 -1.77 -8.25
CA LEU A 149 2.04 -0.32 -8.09
C LEU A 149 0.62 0.02 -7.62
N VAL A 150 -0.40 -0.70 -8.11
CA VAL A 150 -1.80 -0.46 -7.77
C VAL A 150 -2.40 -1.50 -6.82
N ALA A 151 -1.69 -2.59 -6.52
CA ALA A 151 -2.24 -3.78 -5.85
C ALA A 151 -2.91 -3.46 -4.51
N ALA A 152 -2.22 -2.69 -3.66
CA ALA A 152 -2.65 -2.42 -2.30
C ALA A 152 -3.46 -1.12 -2.12
N VAL A 153 -3.80 -0.41 -3.21
CA VAL A 153 -4.40 0.93 -3.11
C VAL A 153 -5.69 0.94 -2.29
N GLU A 154 -6.58 -0.04 -2.47
CA GLU A 154 -7.82 -0.16 -1.68
C GLU A 154 -7.55 -0.22 -0.17
N VAL A 155 -6.50 -0.92 0.24
CA VAL A 155 -6.10 -1.07 1.65
C VAL A 155 -5.47 0.23 2.17
N TYR A 156 -4.66 0.92 1.37
CA TYR A 156 -4.10 2.23 1.72
C TYR A 156 -5.18 3.29 1.94
N LEU A 157 -6.24 3.28 1.13
CA LEU A 157 -7.34 4.24 1.21
C LEU A 157 -8.15 4.12 2.51
N ARG A 158 -8.04 3.00 3.23
CA ARG A 158 -8.66 2.82 4.56
C ARG A 158 -7.99 3.65 5.66
N GLY A 159 -6.79 4.18 5.42
CA GLY A 159 -6.10 5.06 6.36
C GLY A 159 -5.53 4.35 7.60
N TRP A 160 -5.43 3.02 7.59
CA TRP A 160 -4.82 2.26 8.69
C TRP A 160 -3.34 2.59 8.87
N ARG A 161 -2.84 2.40 10.10
CA ARG A 161 -1.43 2.63 10.50
C ARG A 161 -0.93 1.43 11.31
N PRO A 162 -0.75 0.27 10.65
CA PRO A 162 -0.38 -0.98 11.33
C PRO A 162 0.97 -0.88 12.05
N LYS A 163 1.15 -1.66 13.11
CA LYS A 163 2.33 -1.62 13.99
C LYS A 163 3.18 -2.89 13.99
N GLY A 164 2.78 -3.89 13.23
CA GLY A 164 3.53 -5.13 13.09
C GLY A 164 3.18 -5.85 11.80
N LYS A 165 3.36 -7.17 11.81
CA LYS A 165 3.26 -8.04 10.62
C LYS A 165 2.62 -9.41 10.91
N GLN A 166 1.94 -9.53 12.04
CA GLN A 166 1.26 -10.75 12.46
C GLN A 166 -0.20 -10.74 11.99
N LEU A 167 -0.53 -11.61 11.04
CA LEU A 167 -1.88 -11.75 10.53
C LEU A 167 -2.69 -12.78 11.32
N VAL A 168 -3.99 -12.55 11.42
CA VAL A 168 -4.98 -13.59 11.75
C VAL A 168 -5.78 -13.87 10.49
N ALA A 169 -5.79 -15.14 10.07
CA ALA A 169 -6.60 -15.60 8.95
C ALA A 169 -7.88 -16.25 9.48
N ILE A 170 -9.01 -15.90 8.88
CA ILE A 170 -10.33 -16.46 9.18
C ILE A 170 -10.94 -16.96 7.89
N SER A 171 -11.49 -18.17 7.88
CA SER A 171 -12.19 -18.71 6.73
C SER A 171 -13.24 -19.74 7.13
N ASN A 172 -14.19 -20.00 6.22
CA ASN A 172 -15.07 -21.15 6.28
C ASN A 172 -14.48 -22.39 5.55
N SER A 173 -13.21 -22.31 5.14
CA SER A 173 -12.49 -23.36 4.43
C SER A 173 -11.04 -23.47 4.90
N GLY A 174 -10.66 -24.65 5.39
CA GLY A 174 -9.28 -24.96 5.75
C GLY A 174 -8.27 -24.80 4.61
N ALA A 175 -8.67 -25.04 3.35
CA ALA A 175 -7.79 -24.85 2.20
C ALA A 175 -7.44 -23.36 1.97
N ALA A 176 -8.42 -22.47 2.13
CA ALA A 176 -8.18 -21.02 2.10
C ALA A 176 -7.29 -20.58 3.27
N CYS A 177 -7.48 -21.15 4.46
CA CYS A 177 -6.58 -20.92 5.60
C CYS A 177 -5.12 -21.29 5.28
N VAL A 178 -4.89 -22.44 4.63
CA VAL A 178 -3.55 -22.85 4.17
C VAL A 178 -2.99 -21.85 3.17
N GLN A 179 -3.78 -21.45 2.16
CA GLN A 179 -3.30 -20.47 1.16
C GLN A 179 -2.97 -19.11 1.76
N ALA A 180 -3.76 -18.64 2.73
CA ALA A 180 -3.46 -17.39 3.45
C ALA A 180 -2.15 -17.50 4.25
N ALA A 181 -1.92 -18.62 4.94
CA ALA A 181 -0.69 -18.85 5.71
C ALA A 181 0.56 -18.99 4.81
N ASP A 182 0.44 -19.68 3.69
CA ASP A 182 1.52 -19.81 2.70
C ASP A 182 1.86 -18.45 2.09
N ALA A 183 0.85 -17.68 1.68
CA ALA A 183 1.03 -16.33 1.16
C ALA A 183 1.70 -15.40 2.18
N ALA A 184 1.29 -15.48 3.46
CA ALA A 184 1.87 -14.68 4.54
C ALA A 184 3.36 -15.02 4.72
N SER A 185 3.68 -16.31 4.75
CA SER A 185 5.06 -16.81 4.90
C SER A 185 5.94 -16.38 3.72
N GLN A 186 5.46 -16.46 2.48
CA GLN A 186 6.19 -16.02 1.28
C GLN A 186 6.50 -14.51 1.29
N ARG A 187 5.69 -13.72 2.00
CA ARG A 187 5.88 -12.28 2.16
C ARG A 187 6.59 -11.90 3.47
N GLY A 188 7.12 -12.88 4.21
CA GLY A 188 7.85 -12.65 5.47
C GLY A 188 6.96 -12.14 6.62
N MET A 189 5.64 -12.28 6.47
CA MET A 189 4.65 -12.01 7.51
C MET A 189 4.50 -13.25 8.41
N GLY A 190 4.06 -13.05 9.64
CA GLY A 190 3.81 -14.14 10.58
C GLY A 190 2.31 -14.39 10.77
N MET A 191 1.96 -15.59 11.21
CA MET A 191 0.63 -15.86 11.77
C MET A 191 0.68 -15.58 13.27
N ALA A 192 -0.22 -14.72 13.75
CA ALA A 192 -0.33 -14.37 15.16
C ALA A 192 -0.53 -15.61 16.04
N SER A 193 0.28 -15.75 17.10
CA SER A 193 0.02 -16.70 18.18
C SER A 193 -0.98 -16.06 19.15
N LEU A 194 -2.25 -16.43 19.01
CA LEU A 194 -3.34 -15.85 19.81
C LEU A 194 -3.12 -16.06 21.31
N ALA A 195 -3.51 -15.08 22.10
CA ALA A 195 -3.37 -15.13 23.55
C ALA A 195 -4.31 -16.18 24.17
N SER A 196 -3.92 -16.74 25.32
CA SER A 196 -4.71 -17.80 25.99
C SER A 196 -6.15 -17.38 26.27
N HIS A 197 -6.39 -16.14 26.69
CA HIS A 197 -7.74 -15.62 26.94
C HIS A 197 -8.59 -15.55 25.65
N THR A 198 -7.97 -15.21 24.52
CA THR A 198 -8.63 -15.23 23.19
C THR A 198 -9.02 -16.65 22.81
N LEU A 199 -8.12 -17.62 23.00
CA LEU A 199 -8.39 -19.03 22.71
C LEU A 199 -9.52 -19.59 23.61
N GLU A 200 -9.56 -19.20 24.88
CA GLU A 200 -10.62 -19.57 25.82
C GLU A 200 -11.98 -19.01 25.40
N GLU A 201 -12.07 -17.71 25.06
CA GLU A 201 -13.31 -17.11 24.55
C GLU A 201 -13.76 -17.76 23.24
N LEU A 202 -12.85 -17.97 22.29
CA LEU A 202 -13.14 -18.65 21.02
C LEU A 202 -13.64 -20.09 21.24
N GLY A 203 -13.04 -20.83 22.18
CA GLY A 203 -13.46 -22.19 22.52
C GLY A 203 -14.84 -22.27 23.18
N GLY A 204 -15.33 -21.18 23.77
CA GLY A 204 -16.71 -21.07 24.27
C GLY A 204 -17.75 -20.80 23.17
N ILE A 205 -17.33 -20.26 22.03
CA ILE A 205 -18.21 -19.88 20.91
C ILE A 205 -18.21 -20.97 19.83
N LEU A 206 -17.02 -21.41 19.42
CA LEU A 206 -16.84 -22.31 18.29
C LEU A 206 -17.09 -23.78 18.69
N PRO A 207 -17.67 -24.59 17.79
CA PRO A 207 -17.86 -26.01 18.05
C PRO A 207 -16.52 -26.74 18.12
N LYS A 208 -16.46 -27.86 18.83
CA LYS A 208 -15.22 -28.63 19.10
C LYS A 208 -14.45 -29.09 17.86
N PHE A 209 -15.09 -29.13 16.69
CA PHE A 209 -14.47 -29.55 15.42
C PHE A 209 -13.91 -28.38 14.61
N ALA A 210 -14.18 -27.13 15.00
CA ALA A 210 -13.59 -25.94 14.38
C ALA A 210 -12.18 -25.72 14.93
N THR A 211 -11.33 -25.08 14.13
CA THR A 211 -9.97 -24.73 14.56
C THR A 211 -10.00 -23.36 15.23
N ILE A 212 -9.66 -23.33 16.52
CA ILE A 212 -9.63 -22.08 17.32
C ILE A 212 -8.26 -21.40 17.33
N THR A 213 -7.21 -22.10 16.89
CA THR A 213 -5.87 -21.54 16.67
C THR A 213 -5.79 -20.84 15.32
N ASN A 214 -4.82 -19.96 15.12
CA ASN A 214 -4.65 -19.23 13.87
C ASN A 214 -3.86 -20.07 12.83
N PRO A 215 -4.36 -20.26 11.59
CA PRO A 215 -5.62 -19.78 11.00
C PRO A 215 -6.90 -20.38 11.58
N ILE A 216 -7.93 -19.53 11.76
CA ILE A 216 -9.24 -19.92 12.30
C ILE A 216 -10.11 -20.44 11.16
N ASP A 217 -10.40 -21.75 11.18
CA ASP A 217 -11.32 -22.41 10.26
C ASP A 217 -12.66 -22.67 10.96
N ILE A 218 -13.67 -21.89 10.58
CA ILE A 218 -15.05 -21.99 11.08
C ILE A 218 -15.78 -23.16 10.38
N THR A 219 -15.24 -23.69 9.28
CA THR A 219 -15.80 -24.78 8.48
C THR A 219 -17.24 -24.50 8.01
N ALA A 220 -18.01 -25.55 7.71
CA ALA A 220 -19.44 -25.47 7.41
C ALA A 220 -20.32 -25.16 8.64
N ALA A 221 -19.75 -24.92 9.83
CA ALA A 221 -20.53 -24.59 11.04
C ALA A 221 -21.41 -23.35 10.86
N LEU A 222 -20.98 -22.41 9.99
CA LEU A 222 -21.77 -21.24 9.61
C LEU A 222 -23.12 -21.56 8.99
N LEU A 223 -23.26 -22.72 8.32
CA LEU A 223 -24.56 -23.15 7.76
C LEU A 223 -25.56 -23.53 8.85
N SER A 224 -25.06 -24.01 10.01
CA SER A 224 -25.92 -24.42 11.13
C SER A 224 -26.11 -23.30 12.15
N ASN A 225 -25.13 -22.41 12.28
CA ASN A 225 -25.21 -21.23 13.14
C ASN A 225 -24.56 -20.01 12.43
N PRO A 226 -25.37 -19.20 11.71
CA PRO A 226 -24.88 -18.04 10.96
C PRO A 226 -24.21 -16.97 11.84
N ASN A 227 -24.54 -16.91 13.13
CA ASN A 227 -24.01 -15.89 14.04
C ASN A 227 -22.55 -16.12 14.45
N LEU A 228 -22.02 -17.34 14.27
CA LEU A 228 -20.65 -17.67 14.69
C LEU A 228 -19.60 -16.71 14.14
N PHE A 229 -19.80 -16.22 12.91
CA PHE A 229 -18.89 -15.26 12.30
C PHE A 229 -18.86 -13.94 13.09
N GLY A 230 -20.01 -13.31 13.30
CA GLY A 230 -20.16 -12.08 14.08
C GLY A 230 -19.74 -12.23 15.55
N ASP A 231 -19.88 -13.42 16.13
CA ASP A 231 -19.49 -13.68 17.52
C ASP A 231 -17.96 -13.73 17.72
N ILE A 232 -17.20 -14.29 16.76
CA ILE A 232 -15.74 -14.43 16.91
C ILE A 232 -14.97 -13.16 16.52
N LEU A 233 -15.47 -12.35 15.58
CA LEU A 233 -14.74 -11.18 15.08
C LEU A 233 -14.38 -10.16 16.19
N PRO A 234 -15.27 -9.83 17.14
CA PRO A 234 -14.94 -8.94 18.26
C PRO A 234 -13.90 -9.52 19.22
N VAL A 235 -13.82 -10.85 19.36
CA VAL A 235 -12.82 -11.54 20.18
C VAL A 235 -11.44 -11.38 19.55
N ILE A 236 -11.30 -11.75 18.28
CA ILE A 236 -10.02 -11.66 17.56
C ILE A 236 -9.57 -10.20 17.33
N ALA A 237 -10.50 -9.25 17.21
CA ALA A 237 -10.19 -7.83 17.06
C ALA A 237 -9.32 -7.31 18.22
N ARG A 238 -9.64 -7.78 19.43
CA ARG A 238 -9.03 -7.38 20.70
C ARG A 238 -7.71 -8.10 20.99
N ASP A 239 -7.41 -9.20 20.29
CA ASP A 239 -6.19 -9.97 20.54
C ASP A 239 -4.94 -9.11 20.30
N PRO A 240 -4.03 -8.97 21.28
CA PRO A 240 -2.87 -8.09 21.16
C PRO A 240 -1.80 -8.59 20.18
N ALA A 241 -1.79 -9.88 19.83
CA ALA A 241 -0.84 -10.45 18.89
C ALA A 241 -1.27 -10.26 17.42
N ALA A 242 -2.52 -9.86 17.16
CA ALA A 242 -3.01 -9.60 15.82
C ALA A 242 -2.65 -8.17 15.37
N ASP A 243 -1.91 -8.04 14.26
CA ASP A 243 -1.61 -6.77 13.61
C ASP A 243 -2.49 -6.49 12.39
N GLY A 244 -3.17 -7.51 11.86
CA GLY A 244 -4.06 -7.41 10.71
C GLY A 244 -4.85 -8.70 10.48
N PHE A 245 -5.86 -8.63 9.62
CA PHE A 245 -6.82 -9.70 9.38
C PHE A 245 -6.95 -10.02 7.90
N VAL A 246 -7.06 -11.29 7.56
CA VAL A 246 -7.50 -11.75 6.23
C VAL A 246 -8.70 -12.66 6.40
N ILE A 247 -9.79 -12.34 5.71
CA ILE A 247 -11.02 -13.14 5.73
C ILE A 247 -11.18 -13.78 4.34
N GLY A 248 -11.07 -15.10 4.27
CA GLY A 248 -11.24 -15.87 3.03
C GLY A 248 -12.62 -16.52 2.97
N LEU A 249 -13.33 -16.32 1.85
CA LEU A 249 -14.66 -16.88 1.61
C LEU A 249 -14.73 -17.51 0.21
N PRO A 250 -14.02 -18.64 -0.01
CA PRO A 250 -13.99 -19.28 -1.33
C PRO A 250 -15.34 -19.88 -1.72
N VAL A 251 -16.14 -20.31 -0.73
CA VAL A 251 -17.45 -20.92 -0.92
C VAL A 251 -18.48 -20.14 -0.13
N ALA A 252 -19.25 -19.31 -0.82
CA ALA A 252 -20.32 -18.52 -0.26
C ALA A 252 -21.48 -18.50 -1.28
N GLY A 253 -22.65 -18.97 -0.86
CA GLY A 253 -23.80 -19.20 -1.74
C GLY A 253 -25.09 -19.43 -0.94
N GLU A 254 -26.11 -20.01 -1.57
CA GLU A 254 -27.40 -20.29 -0.91
C GLU A 254 -27.18 -21.06 0.40
N GLY A 255 -27.73 -20.53 1.50
CA GLY A 255 -27.52 -21.04 2.87
C GLY A 255 -26.56 -20.21 3.73
N TYR A 256 -25.71 -19.35 3.15
CA TYR A 256 -24.88 -18.41 3.90
C TYR A 256 -25.49 -17.01 3.94
N ASP A 257 -25.48 -16.36 5.11
CA ASP A 257 -25.87 -14.95 5.25
C ASP A 257 -24.68 -14.02 4.95
N ILE A 258 -24.39 -13.85 3.66
CA ILE A 258 -23.28 -13.02 3.19
C ILE A 258 -23.46 -11.55 3.57
N ALA A 259 -24.70 -11.08 3.67
CA ALA A 259 -25.01 -9.71 4.05
C ALA A 259 -24.58 -9.46 5.52
N SER A 260 -24.92 -10.37 6.42
CA SER A 260 -24.47 -10.31 7.82
C SER A 260 -22.95 -10.40 7.91
N MET A 261 -22.32 -11.36 7.22
CA MET A 261 -20.85 -11.50 7.25
C MET A 261 -20.12 -10.25 6.76
N ALA A 262 -20.63 -9.59 5.72
CA ALA A 262 -20.09 -8.32 5.25
C ALA A 262 -20.28 -7.19 6.29
N ALA A 263 -21.46 -7.11 6.93
CA ALA A 263 -21.73 -6.14 7.99
C ALA A 263 -20.83 -6.36 9.22
N ASP A 264 -20.63 -7.61 9.64
CA ASP A 264 -19.78 -8.00 10.77
C ASP A 264 -18.31 -7.67 10.47
N SER A 265 -17.84 -7.93 9.24
CA SER A 265 -16.50 -7.56 8.78
C SER A 265 -16.31 -6.04 8.76
N ALA A 266 -17.34 -5.29 8.38
CA ALA A 266 -17.32 -3.83 8.43
C ALA A 266 -17.30 -3.31 9.87
N GLN A 267 -17.99 -3.99 10.79
CA GLN A 267 -17.97 -3.67 12.21
C GLN A 267 -16.60 -3.97 12.84
N LEU A 268 -15.96 -5.09 12.47
CA LEU A 268 -14.57 -5.38 12.83
C LEU A 268 -13.66 -4.21 12.44
N CYS A 269 -13.71 -3.77 11.18
CA CYS A 269 -12.94 -2.63 10.69
C CYS A 269 -13.17 -1.33 11.47
N LYS A 270 -14.37 -1.10 12.01
CA LYS A 270 -14.69 0.07 12.83
C LYS A 270 -14.20 -0.06 14.27
N SER A 271 -14.12 -1.29 14.81
CA SER A 271 -13.72 -1.54 16.19
C SER A 271 -12.21 -1.55 16.43
N THR A 272 -11.39 -1.50 15.37
CA THR A 272 -9.94 -1.63 15.47
C THR A 272 -9.21 -0.79 14.43
N ALA A 273 -7.98 -0.39 14.75
CA ALA A 273 -7.09 0.30 13.81
C ALA A 273 -6.27 -0.67 12.93
N LYS A 274 -6.47 -1.98 13.11
CA LYS A 274 -5.75 -3.04 12.39
C LYS A 274 -6.36 -3.25 11.00
N PRO A 275 -5.54 -3.38 9.94
CA PRO A 275 -6.03 -3.58 8.59
C PRO A 275 -6.74 -4.92 8.40
N LEU A 276 -7.73 -4.91 7.51
CA LEU A 276 -8.48 -6.09 7.07
C LEU A 276 -8.45 -6.17 5.54
N ALA A 277 -8.32 -7.38 5.00
CA ALA A 277 -8.59 -7.66 3.59
C ALA A 277 -9.52 -8.86 3.43
N ILE A 278 -10.43 -8.79 2.46
CA ILE A 278 -11.35 -9.88 2.14
C ILE A 278 -10.87 -10.58 0.87
N ALA A 279 -10.79 -11.91 0.88
CA ALA A 279 -10.61 -12.73 -0.31
C ALA A 279 -11.96 -13.39 -0.66
N ALA A 280 -12.59 -12.94 -1.74
CA ALA A 280 -13.90 -13.40 -2.19
C ALA A 280 -13.93 -13.52 -3.73
N PRO A 281 -13.61 -14.69 -4.30
CA PRO A 281 -13.50 -14.87 -5.75
C PRO A 281 -14.84 -14.75 -6.50
N GLN A 282 -15.95 -14.97 -5.81
CA GLN A 282 -17.28 -14.92 -6.42
C GLN A 282 -17.79 -13.48 -6.43
N ALA A 283 -18.05 -12.92 -7.62
CA ALA A 283 -18.47 -11.53 -7.78
C ALA A 283 -19.74 -11.18 -6.99
N SER A 284 -20.70 -12.10 -6.90
CA SER A 284 -21.94 -11.96 -6.12
C SER A 284 -21.69 -11.81 -4.63
N VAL A 285 -20.66 -12.50 -4.10
CA VAL A 285 -20.24 -12.43 -2.70
C VAL A 285 -19.44 -11.16 -2.46
N ALA A 286 -18.44 -10.91 -3.30
CA ALA A 286 -17.60 -9.72 -3.25
C ALA A 286 -18.40 -8.41 -3.25
N ALA A 287 -19.53 -8.36 -3.97
CA ALA A 287 -20.41 -7.20 -4.02
C ALA A 287 -20.93 -6.76 -2.64
N TYR A 288 -21.25 -7.71 -1.73
CA TYR A 288 -21.70 -7.37 -0.37
C TYR A 288 -20.60 -6.69 0.44
N PHE A 289 -19.37 -7.20 0.36
CA PHE A 289 -18.22 -6.61 1.07
C PHE A 289 -17.82 -5.25 0.47
N ARG A 290 -17.82 -5.11 -0.87
CA ARG A 290 -17.57 -3.83 -1.54
C ARG A 290 -18.63 -2.78 -1.20
N ALA A 291 -19.90 -3.18 -1.07
CA ALA A 291 -20.98 -2.29 -0.66
C ALA A 291 -20.79 -1.75 0.79
N GLN A 292 -20.04 -2.47 1.61
CA GLN A 292 -19.61 -2.05 2.95
C GLN A 292 -18.27 -1.29 2.95
N ASP A 293 -17.75 -0.93 1.77
CA ASP A 293 -16.49 -0.20 1.59
C ASP A 293 -15.27 -0.96 2.15
N LEU A 294 -15.32 -2.30 2.10
CA LEU A 294 -14.21 -3.18 2.47
C LEU A 294 -13.30 -3.44 1.26
N PRO A 295 -11.98 -3.60 1.47
CA PRO A 295 -11.06 -3.97 0.40
C PRO A 295 -11.22 -5.46 0.05
N VAL A 296 -11.57 -5.76 -1.21
CA VAL A 296 -11.93 -7.11 -1.66
C VAL A 296 -11.07 -7.56 -2.83
N PHE A 297 -10.44 -8.72 -2.66
CA PHE A 297 -9.53 -9.34 -3.60
C PHE A 297 -10.07 -10.70 -4.07
N ASP A 298 -9.55 -11.17 -5.19
CA ASP A 298 -10.03 -12.42 -5.79
C ASP A 298 -9.45 -13.66 -5.07
N THR A 299 -8.27 -13.53 -4.46
CA THR A 299 -7.57 -14.64 -3.78
C THR A 299 -6.91 -14.21 -2.48
N GLU A 300 -6.63 -15.18 -1.62
CA GLU A 300 -5.89 -15.00 -0.38
C GLU A 300 -4.50 -14.42 -0.64
N LEU A 301 -3.83 -14.87 -1.71
CA LEU A 301 -2.54 -14.33 -2.11
C LEU A 301 -2.62 -12.83 -2.43
N GLN A 302 -3.63 -12.39 -3.18
CA GLN A 302 -3.81 -10.97 -3.48
C GLN A 302 -4.11 -10.15 -2.22
N ALA A 303 -5.00 -10.64 -1.36
CA ALA A 303 -5.35 -10.00 -0.09
C ALA A 303 -4.13 -9.85 0.83
N VAL A 304 -3.35 -10.93 0.99
CA VAL A 304 -2.14 -10.94 1.81
C VAL A 304 -1.04 -10.06 1.20
N ASN A 305 -0.85 -10.07 -0.12
CA ASN A 305 0.11 -9.18 -0.78
C ASN A 305 -0.23 -7.70 -0.51
N ALA A 306 -1.51 -7.36 -0.58
CA ALA A 306 -1.97 -6.00 -0.34
C ALA A 306 -1.74 -5.55 1.12
N LEU A 307 -2.06 -6.42 2.09
CA LEU A 307 -1.77 -6.18 3.51
C LEU A 307 -0.27 -6.09 3.77
N SER A 308 0.52 -7.01 3.22
CA SER A 308 1.98 -7.03 3.35
C SER A 308 2.59 -5.72 2.89
N GLN A 309 2.18 -5.23 1.71
CA GLN A 309 2.65 -3.98 1.15
C GLN A 309 2.34 -2.79 2.08
N LEU A 310 1.09 -2.65 2.55
CA LEU A 310 0.72 -1.59 3.50
C LEU A 310 1.52 -1.68 4.80
N MET A 311 1.61 -2.87 5.40
CA MET A 311 2.24 -3.07 6.71
C MET A 311 3.74 -2.85 6.67
N ALA A 312 4.41 -3.36 5.63
CA ALA A 312 5.83 -3.14 5.41
C ALA A 312 6.14 -1.65 5.08
N HIS A 313 5.31 -1.01 4.28
CA HIS A 313 5.47 0.42 3.98
C HIS A 313 5.26 1.30 5.22
N GLN A 314 4.30 0.97 6.08
CA GLN A 314 4.13 1.70 7.34
C GLN A 314 5.36 1.55 8.25
N SER A 315 5.94 0.35 8.34
CA SER A 315 7.18 0.12 9.09
C SER A 315 8.34 0.95 8.52
N LEU A 316 8.47 1.01 7.19
CA LEU A 316 9.47 1.83 6.50
C LEU A 316 9.31 3.33 6.87
N ILE A 317 8.09 3.85 6.85
CA ILE A 317 7.79 5.24 7.24
C ILE A 317 8.11 5.49 8.72
N ASP A 318 7.76 4.56 9.61
CA ASP A 318 7.99 4.67 11.05
C ASP A 318 9.51 4.67 11.37
N GLN A 319 10.28 3.80 10.72
CA GLN A 319 11.75 3.78 10.80
C GLN A 319 12.35 5.10 10.33
N ARG A 320 11.87 5.63 9.21
CA ARG A 320 12.31 6.92 8.67
C ARG A 320 12.04 8.06 9.66
N ASN A 321 10.84 8.13 10.21
CA ASN A 321 10.44 9.17 11.15
C ASN A 321 11.27 9.13 12.46
N THR A 322 11.72 7.93 12.85
CA THR A 322 12.62 7.75 14.00
C THR A 322 14.04 8.26 13.70
N GLN A 323 14.54 8.03 12.48
CA GLN A 323 15.88 8.48 12.08
C GLN A 323 15.97 9.98 11.79
N MET A 324 14.93 10.61 11.21
CA MET A 324 14.83 12.07 11.09
C MET A 324 13.36 12.51 11.20
N PRO A 325 12.96 13.18 12.30
CA PRO A 325 11.62 13.74 12.45
C PRO A 325 11.30 14.75 11.33
N ALA A 326 10.03 14.80 10.90
CA ALA A 326 9.57 15.59 9.75
C ALA A 326 10.01 17.08 9.77
N GLY A 327 9.98 17.72 10.95
CA GLY A 327 10.43 19.11 11.12
C GLY A 327 11.92 19.33 10.82
N GLN A 328 12.77 18.34 11.07
CA GLN A 328 14.20 18.37 10.71
C GLN A 328 14.41 17.99 9.25
N ALA A 329 13.62 17.07 8.69
CA ALA A 329 13.72 16.66 7.29
C ALA A 329 13.43 17.82 6.32
N ARG A 330 12.40 18.63 6.60
CA ARG A 330 12.08 19.83 5.80
C ARG A 330 13.18 20.88 5.86
N GLN A 331 13.73 21.14 7.05
CA GLN A 331 14.86 22.06 7.22
C GLN A 331 16.13 21.53 6.54
N HIS A 332 16.41 20.23 6.61
CA HIS A 332 17.53 19.60 5.91
C HIS A 332 17.41 19.70 4.40
N ALA A 333 16.22 19.43 3.83
CA ALA A 333 15.99 19.57 2.39
C ALA A 333 16.19 21.01 1.92
N LEU A 334 15.65 21.99 2.66
CA LEU A 334 15.83 23.42 2.38
C LEU A 334 17.30 23.87 2.54
N ALA A 335 17.99 23.39 3.57
CA ALA A 335 19.41 23.71 3.82
C ALA A 335 20.34 23.11 2.76
N TRP A 336 20.02 21.91 2.24
CA TRP A 336 20.75 21.29 1.14
C TRP A 336 20.45 21.98 -0.20
N GLN A 337 19.21 22.33 -0.50
CA GLN A 337 18.87 23.16 -1.69
C GLN A 337 19.61 24.50 -1.68
N ALA A 338 19.74 25.14 -0.52
CA ALA A 338 20.50 26.39 -0.38
C ALA A 338 22.01 26.21 -0.59
N LYS A 339 22.58 25.03 -0.32
CA LYS A 339 23.97 24.69 -0.63
C LYS A 339 24.18 24.37 -2.11
N ALA A 340 23.25 23.63 -2.73
CA ALA A 340 23.34 23.22 -4.14
C ALA A 340 23.15 24.38 -5.13
N LYS A 341 22.41 25.43 -4.76
CA LYS A 341 22.21 26.65 -5.58
C LYS A 341 23.38 27.66 -5.51
N ARG A 342 24.49 27.36 -4.83
CA ARG A 342 25.68 28.25 -4.81
C ARG A 342 26.51 28.05 -6.09
N PRO A 343 26.72 29.09 -6.92
CA PRO A 343 27.58 28.97 -8.09
C PRO A 343 29.03 28.76 -7.63
N GLY A 344 29.64 27.63 -8.00
CA GLY A 344 31.07 27.32 -7.76
C GLY A 344 31.37 26.17 -6.80
N ALA A 345 30.38 25.45 -6.26
CA ALA A 345 30.64 24.27 -5.43
C ALA A 345 31.13 23.08 -6.30
N SER A 346 32.42 22.79 -6.27
CA SER A 346 32.96 21.56 -6.87
C SER A 346 32.58 20.34 -6.01
N THR A 347 32.50 19.17 -6.64
CA THR A 347 32.22 17.87 -5.99
C THR A 347 33.21 17.47 -4.89
N ALA A 348 34.28 18.26 -4.65
CA ALA A 348 35.27 18.03 -3.62
C ALA A 348 34.91 18.62 -2.23
N ASP A 349 33.91 19.51 -2.13
CA ASP A 349 33.54 20.14 -0.85
C ASP A 349 32.46 19.36 -0.06
N THR A 350 32.06 18.18 -0.54
CA THR A 350 31.14 17.29 0.18
C THR A 350 31.88 16.39 1.17
N HIS A 351 32.60 16.97 2.12
CA HIS A 351 32.94 16.23 3.34
C HIS A 351 31.69 16.15 4.22
N LEU A 352 31.14 14.94 4.33
CA LEU A 352 30.12 14.59 5.33
C LEU A 352 30.64 14.96 6.72
N PRO A 353 29.84 15.62 7.59
CA PRO A 353 30.10 15.52 9.01
C PRO A 353 29.94 14.04 9.38
N ALA A 354 30.99 13.45 9.94
CA ALA A 354 30.92 12.11 10.52
C ALA A 354 29.71 12.02 11.47
N PRO A 355 29.04 10.86 11.57
CA PRO A 355 28.00 10.70 12.57
C PRO A 355 28.64 10.95 13.93
N CYS A 356 28.09 11.90 14.69
CA CYS A 356 28.39 12.03 16.11
C CYS A 356 28.02 10.70 16.76
N CYS A 357 29.02 9.83 16.93
CA CYS A 357 28.96 8.78 17.93
C CYS A 357 28.65 9.48 19.25
N LEU A 358 27.51 9.13 19.83
CA LEU A 358 27.19 9.39 21.22
C LEU A 358 28.29 8.74 22.06
N ASN A 359 29.12 9.56 22.70
CA ASN A 359 29.81 9.16 23.91
C ASN A 359 28.76 9.13 25.02
N GLU A 360 28.35 7.94 25.42
CA GLU A 360 28.36 7.38 26.80
C GLU A 360 27.57 6.07 26.86
#